data_AF-A0A328B6I4-F1
#
_entry.id   AF-A0A328B6I4-F1
#
_cell.length_a   1.000
_cell.length_b   1.000
_cell.length_c   1.000
_cell.angle_alpha   90.00
_cell.angle_beta   90.00
_cell.angle_gamma   90.00
#
_symmetry.space_group_name_H-M   'P 1'
#
loop_
_entity.id
_entity.type
_entity.pdbx_description
1 polymer ?
#
loop_
_entity_poly.entity_id
_entity_poly.type
_entity_poly.pdbx_seq_one_letter_code
_entity_poly.pdbx_strand_id
1 'polypeptide(L)' 'MKPVEIRHHNAITTARYEYSELQMDLFFYLLSQLRKDDPTGVYDISVKELSRTTGKKYDYLYLRKATEAMGGRMFEVEN' A
#
# COMPACT_ATOMS: atom_id res chain seq x y z
N MET A 1 -25.67 -19.09 7.95
CA MET A 1 -25.11 -17.75 7.68
C MET A 1 -24.41 -17.81 6.34
N LYS A 2 -24.75 -16.92 5.40
CA LYS A 2 -23.98 -16.82 4.15
C LYS A 2 -22.64 -16.14 4.47
N PRO A 3 -21.49 -16.69 4.03
CA PRO A 3 -20.20 -16.05 4.25
C PRO A 3 -20.20 -14.68 3.57
N VAL A 4 -19.57 -13.70 4.23
CA VAL A 4 -19.38 -12.37 3.65
C VAL A 4 -18.42 -12.53 2.47
N GLU A 5 -18.95 -12.46 1.24
CA GLU A 5 -18.12 -12.40 0.04
C GLU A 5 -17.49 -11.01 -0.06
N ILE A 6 -16.24 -10.91 0.38
CA ILE A 6 -15.43 -9.71 0.16
C ILE A 6 -14.86 -9.79 -1.26
N ARG A 7 -15.47 -9.07 -2.20
CA ARG A 7 -14.94 -8.93 -3.57
C ARG A 7 -13.77 -7.94 -3.55
N HIS A 8 -12.60 -8.40 -3.11
CA HIS A 8 -11.35 -7.68 -3.41
C HIS A 8 -11.06 -7.81 -4.91
N HIS A 9 -10.67 -6.71 -5.56
CA HIS A 9 -10.02 -6.80 -6.87
C HIS A 9 -8.81 -7.73 -6.72
N ASN A 10 -8.74 -8.80 -7.51
CA ASN A 10 -7.72 -9.87 -7.40
C ASN A 10 -6.28 -9.34 -7.27
N ALA A 11 -5.99 -8.16 -7.84
CA ALA A 11 -4.72 -7.45 -7.69
C ALA A 11 -4.31 -7.20 -6.23
N ILE A 12 -5.24 -6.86 -5.33
CA ILE A 12 -4.94 -6.60 -3.91
C ILE A 12 -4.64 -7.91 -3.17
N THR A 13 -5.36 -8.99 -3.51
CA THR A 13 -5.14 -10.32 -2.93
C THR A 13 -3.79 -10.89 -3.38
N THR A 14 -3.42 -10.70 -4.64
CA THR A 14 -2.12 -11.13 -5.19
C THR A 14 -0.95 -10.31 -4.62
N ALA A 15 -1.11 -8.99 -4.47
CA ALA A 15 -0.08 -8.12 -3.87
C ALA A 15 0.33 -8.59 -2.46
N ARG A 16 -0.58 -9.23 -1.72
CA ARG A 16 -0.29 -9.82 -0.40
C ARG A 16 0.73 -10.93 -0.40
N TYR A 17 0.91 -11.64 -1.51
CA TYR A 17 1.90 -12.71 -1.61
C TYR A 17 3.27 -12.22 -2.06
N GLU A 18 3.37 -10.99 -2.60
CA GLU A 18 4.60 -10.46 -3.20
C GLU A 18 5.29 -9.35 -2.40
N TYR A 19 4.55 -8.70 -1.50
CA TYR A 19 5.07 -7.61 -0.68
C TYR A 19 5.64 -8.09 0.65
N SER A 20 6.75 -7.48 1.04
CA SER A 20 7.24 -7.58 2.42
C SER A 20 6.24 -6.93 3.38
N GLU A 21 6.38 -7.22 4.68
CA GLU A 21 5.53 -6.61 5.71
C GLU A 21 5.56 -5.07 5.65
N LEU A 22 6.73 -4.48 5.45
CA LEU A 22 6.90 -3.03 5.29
C LEU A 22 6.16 -2.49 4.07
N GLN A 23 6.26 -3.19 2.93
CA GLN A 23 5.59 -2.80 1.70
C GLN A 23 4.08 -2.91 1.83
N MET A 24 3.60 -3.92 2.56
CA MET A 24 2.18 -4.09 2.85
C MET A 24 1.64 -2.98 3.77
N ASP A 25 2.38 -2.62 4.81
CA ASP A 25 2.03 -1.50 5.69
C ASP A 25 1.90 -0.19 4.89
N LEU A 26 2.87 0.08 4.01
CA LEU A 26 2.86 1.24 3.11
C LEU A 26 1.67 1.20 2.14
N PHE A 27 1.40 0.04 1.54
CA PHE A 27 0.32 -0.14 0.59
C PHE A 27 -1.04 0.11 1.24
N PHE A 28 -1.32 -0.49 2.40
CA PHE A 28 -2.57 -0.26 3.12
C PHE A 28 -2.72 1.17 3.62
N TYR A 29 -1.62 1.79 4.07
CA TYR A 29 -1.66 3.19 4.47
C TYR A 29 -1.99 4.10 3.29
N LEU A 30 -1.36 3.90 2.13
CA LEU A 30 -1.69 4.62 0.89
C LEU A 30 -3.15 4.42 0.48
N LEU A 31 -3.66 3.18 0.51
CA LEU A 31 -5.07 2.88 0.23
C LEU A 31 -6.03 3.66 1.14
N SER A 32 -5.66 3.85 2.42
CA SER A 32 -6.47 4.61 3.37
C SER A 32 -6.51 6.12 3.07
N GLN A 33 -5.52 6.63 2.33
CA GLN A 33 -5.44 8.03 1.93
C GLN A 33 -6.13 8.31 0.59
N LEU A 34 -6.44 7.29 -0.21
CA LEU A 34 -7.03 7.45 -1.54
C LEU A 34 -8.35 8.23 -1.46
N ARG A 35 -8.45 9.27 -2.29
CA ARG A 35 -9.67 10.07 -2.44
C ARG A 35 -10.17 9.92 -3.87
N LYS A 36 -11.48 9.71 -4.03
CA LYS A 36 -12.12 9.53 -5.35
C LYS A 36 -11.94 10.74 -6.26
N ASP A 37 -11.82 11.92 -5.67
CA ASP A 37 -11.81 13.20 -6.38
C ASP A 37 -10.41 13.84 -6.40
N ASP A 38 -9.35 13.11 -6.06
CA ASP A 38 -7.98 13.63 -6.15
C ASP A 38 -7.38 13.37 -7.53
N PRO A 39 -7.23 14.41 -8.37
CA PRO A 39 -6.77 14.25 -9.75
C PRO A 39 -5.25 14.07 -9.86
N THR A 40 -4.51 14.31 -8.78
CA THR A 40 -3.04 14.30 -8.82
C THR A 40 -2.50 12.88 -8.76
N GLY A 41 -3.18 11.99 -8.03
CA GLY A 41 -2.68 10.66 -7.72
C GLY A 41 -1.40 10.66 -6.86
N VAL A 42 -0.99 11.82 -6.33
CA VAL A 42 0.21 11.97 -5.51
C VAL A 42 -0.19 12.03 -4.04
N TYR A 43 0.36 11.13 -3.24
CA TYR A 43 0.05 11.00 -1.83
C TYR A 43 1.31 11.05 -0.98
N ASP A 44 1.33 11.96 -0.01
CA ASP A 44 2.40 12.05 0.98
C ASP A 44 2.17 11.06 2.13
N ILE A 45 3.17 10.20 2.37
CA ILE A 45 3.16 9.27 3.50
C ILE A 45 3.90 9.88 4.68
N SER A 46 3.14 10.26 5.72
CA SER A 46 3.70 10.68 6.99
C SER A 46 4.19 9.46 7.79
N VAL A 47 5.51 9.30 7.94
CA VAL A 47 6.10 8.21 8.73
C VAL A 47 5.60 8.20 10.18
N LYS A 48 5.36 9.38 10.76
CA LYS A 48 4.81 9.51 12.11
C LYS A 48 3.42 8.91 12.21
N GLU A 49 2.54 9.23 11.25
CA GLU A 49 1.17 8.73 11.23
C GLU A 49 1.11 7.25 10.86
N LEU A 50 1.96 6.79 9.94
CA LEU A 50 2.14 5.38 9.63
C LEU A 50 2.53 4.60 10.90
N SER A 51 3.55 5.05 11.63
CA SER A 51 3.97 4.45 12.91
C SER A 51 2.85 4.44 13.95
N ARG A 52 2.08 5.52 14.04
CA ARG A 52 0.93 5.59 14.97
C ARG A 52 -0.16 4.59 14.58
N THR A 53 -0.40 4.41 13.29
CA THR A 53 -1.48 3.56 12.76
C THR A 53 -1.13 2.08 12.90
N THR A 54 0.12 1.71 12.64
CA THR A 54 0.57 0.30 12.69
C THR A 54 1.13 -0.11 14.05
N GLY A 55 1.44 0.85 14.93
CA GLY A 55 2.11 0.61 16.22
C GLY A 55 3.60 0.23 16.07
N LYS A 56 4.18 0.37 14.87
CA LYS A 56 5.56 -0.03 14.56
C LYS A 56 6.48 1.19 14.44
N LYS A 57 7.78 0.96 14.67
CA LYS A 57 8.82 1.93 14.33
C LYS A 57 9.39 1.58 12.96
N TYR A 58 9.54 2.59 12.12
CA TYR A 58 10.11 2.44 10.79
C TYR A 58 11.45 3.14 10.69
N ASP A 59 12.38 2.47 10.04
CA ASP A 59 13.65 3.07 9.65
C ASP A 59 13.51 3.70 8.26
N TYR A 60 14.00 4.94 8.13
CA TYR A 60 13.81 5.75 6.93
C TYR A 60 14.55 5.18 5.70
N LEU A 61 15.71 4.55 5.90
CA LEU A 61 16.47 3.94 4.81
C LEU A 61 15.73 2.74 4.24
N TYR A 62 15.15 1.91 5.11
CA TYR A 62 14.33 0.77 4.68
C TYR A 62 13.02 1.20 4.03
N LEU A 63 12.38 2.28 4.50
CA LEU A 63 11.22 2.88 3.84
C LEU A 63 11.54 3.28 2.40
N ARG A 64 12.66 3.99 2.18
CA ARG A 64 13.08 4.42 0.84
C ARG A 64 13.29 3.23 -0.10
N LYS A 65 13.98 2.19 0.36
CA LYS A 65 14.19 0.95 -0.41
C LYS A 65 12.88 0.23 -0.70
N ALA A 66 11.96 0.21 0.27
CA ALA A 66 10.65 -0.40 0.09
C ALA A 66 9.83 0.32 -0.99
N THR A 67 9.82 1.65 -0.98
CA THR A 67 9.12 2.47 -2.00
C THR A 67 9.73 2.31 -3.39
N GLU A 68 11.07 2.27 -3.51
CA GLU A 68 11.77 2.01 -4.78
C GLU A 68 11.38 0.64 -5.36
N ALA A 69 11.36 -0.41 -4.51
CA ALA A 69 11.00 -1.77 -4.91
C ALA A 69 9.48 -1.97 -5.16
N MET A 70 8.63 -1.05 -4.72
CA MET A 70 7.19 -1.05 -5.04
C MET A 70 6.93 -0.40 -6.40
N GLY A 71 7.57 0.74 -6.69
CA GLY A 71 7.40 1.47 -7.95
C GLY A 71 7.83 0.65 -9.17
N GLY A 72 8.88 -0.16 -9.07
CA GLY A 72 9.30 -1.07 -10.14
C GLY A 72 8.34 -2.25 -10.41
N ARG A 73 7.35 -2.46 -9.54
CA ARG A 73 6.32 -3.52 -9.65
C ARG A 73 4.93 -2.97 -9.97
N MET A 74 4.76 -1.64 -10.13
CA MET A 74 3.48 -1.09 -10.59
C MET A 74 3.29 -1.47 -12.06
N PHE A 75 2.51 -2.52 -12.26
CA PHE A 75 2.07 -3.10 -13.52
C PHE A 75 1.78 -2.04 -14.61
N GLU A 76 2.31 -2.28 -15.81
CA GLU A 76 1.71 -1.74 -17.04
C GLU A 76 0.27 -2.25 -17.13
N VAL A 77 -0.69 -1.36 -17.40
CA VAL A 77 -1.99 -1.79 -17.88
C VAL A 77 -1.75 -2.33 -19.29
N GLU A 78 -1.79 -3.65 -19.47
CA GLU A 78 -1.82 -4.23 -20.82
C GLU A 78 -3.09 -3.73 -21.52
N ASN A 79 -2.88 -3.07 -22.67
CA ASN A 79 -3.95 -2.63 -23.58
C ASN A 79 -4.61 -3.82 -24.28
#